data_AF-A0A954FSD6-F1
#
_entry.id   AF-A0A954FSD6-F1
#
_cell.length_a   1.000
_cell.length_b   1.000
_cell.length_c   1.000
_cell.angle_alpha   90.00
_cell.angle_beta   90.00
_cell.angle_gamma   90.00
#
_symmetry.space_group_name_H-M   'P 1'
#
loop_
_entity.id
_entity.type
_entity.pdbx_description
1 polymer ?
#
loop_
_entity_poly.entity_id
_entity_poly.type
_entity_poly.pdbx_seq_one_letter_code
_entity_poly.pdbx_strand_id
1 'polypeptide(L)'
;MKRIDSNSKVHQKRRGIAILWLIIWGSMFLTFFCVVLEIATLWQAQAEVQNALDSAALAAVKEWGDGGIGSTQIPRNAGVAYTEANPILGVAYSPTTNYTVPVPGNPNGNASNTGNFVFGSINSTTDPITFNGNAETSCAAGDVTITITDNTAGGSVIPGSIRLSFDAGTNLAIDSVAFTLPTKTMGPPNAFAYFDATAPPEVDTTVGSFNGLDVDPTNPGPPNWDCPNPNGDICFTFANLLAPNQYQTVQINFNGNSFTEFDFFHFGVSTNQLSPSGYPAPYPGSLGDAWGEYGVTAEVTFRNTITNVTSTASTVFVNVPAANTSEATLTGGAGGGFPAVIAQATVPVQGFCSQLFGVTFFNVSAKSIAYYDCGTNRAALVSVDNIIFP
;
A
#
# COMPACT_ATOMS: atom_id res chain seq x y z
N MET A 1 -59.41 49.94 -76.72
CA MET A 1 -58.29 49.26 -76.01
C MET A 1 -57.98 50.04 -74.75
N LYS A 2 -58.22 49.44 -73.57
CA LYS A 2 -58.05 50.08 -72.25
C LYS A 2 -56.73 49.57 -71.66
N ARG A 3 -55.72 50.44 -71.52
CA ARG A 3 -54.45 50.10 -70.87
C ARG A 3 -54.71 49.94 -69.37
N ILE A 4 -54.35 48.78 -68.82
CA ILE A 4 -54.32 48.55 -67.39
C ILE A 4 -52.97 49.08 -66.91
N ASP A 5 -52.97 50.28 -66.33
CA ASP A 5 -51.78 50.82 -65.66
C ASP A 5 -51.63 50.14 -64.31
N SER A 6 -50.64 49.25 -64.22
CA SER A 6 -50.23 48.58 -62.98
C SER A 6 -49.56 49.59 -62.05
N ASN A 7 -50.26 50.00 -61.00
CA ASN A 7 -49.76 50.85 -59.92
C ASN A 7 -48.71 50.11 -59.06
N SER A 8 -47.46 50.05 -59.52
CA SER A 8 -46.32 49.43 -58.81
C SER A 8 -45.60 50.43 -57.89
N LYS A 9 -46.29 51.13 -56.98
CA LYS A 9 -45.63 52.08 -56.07
C LYS A 9 -46.17 52.09 -54.63
N VAL A 10 -46.12 50.96 -53.91
CA VAL A 10 -46.22 50.97 -52.41
C VAL A 10 -45.36 49.90 -51.70
N HIS A 11 -44.70 48.96 -52.38
CA HIS A 11 -44.03 47.83 -51.70
C HIS A 11 -42.53 47.96 -51.40
N GLN A 12 -41.85 49.05 -51.79
CA GLN A 12 -40.41 49.21 -51.50
C GLN A 12 -40.10 49.41 -50.00
N LYS A 13 -40.96 50.08 -49.23
CA LYS A 13 -40.70 50.35 -47.80
C LYS A 13 -40.86 49.12 -46.88
N ARG A 14 -41.66 48.12 -47.25
CA ARG A 14 -41.86 46.90 -46.46
C ARG A 14 -40.71 45.88 -46.61
N ARG A 15 -40.04 45.89 -47.76
CA ARG A 15 -38.89 45.01 -48.03
C ARG A 15 -37.68 45.35 -47.16
N GLY A 16 -37.41 46.63 -46.88
CA GLY A 16 -36.30 47.05 -46.02
C GLY A 16 -36.46 46.60 -44.56
N ILE A 17 -37.68 46.68 -44.02
CA ILE A 17 -37.98 46.21 -42.65
C ILE A 17 -37.81 44.69 -42.53
N ALA A 18 -38.25 43.91 -43.52
CA ALA A 18 -38.09 42.47 -43.50
C ALA A 18 -36.62 42.03 -43.54
N ILE A 19 -35.79 42.69 -44.35
CA ILE A 19 -34.34 42.40 -44.43
C ILE A 19 -33.65 42.76 -43.11
N LEU A 20 -33.96 43.91 -42.51
CA LEU A 20 -33.41 44.32 -41.22
C LEU A 20 -33.76 43.30 -40.12
N TRP A 21 -35.01 42.87 -40.05
CA TRP A 21 -35.45 41.85 -39.09
C TRP A 21 -34.73 40.51 -39.30
N LEU A 22 -34.51 40.10 -40.55
CA LEU A 22 -33.80 38.86 -40.85
C LEU A 22 -32.32 38.95 -40.45
N ILE A 23 -31.66 40.09 -40.65
CA ILE A 23 -30.28 40.29 -40.21
C ILE A 23 -30.20 40.24 -38.67
N ILE A 24 -31.08 40.94 -37.96
CA ILE A 24 -31.07 41.00 -36.50
C ILE A 24 -31.42 39.62 -35.90
N TRP A 25 -32.54 39.02 -36.28
CA TRP A 25 -32.94 37.72 -35.74
C TRP A 25 -32.04 36.60 -36.23
N GLY A 26 -31.64 36.61 -37.50
CA GLY A 26 -30.75 35.61 -38.07
C GLY A 26 -29.40 35.59 -37.36
N SER A 27 -28.80 36.76 -37.12
CA SER A 27 -27.55 36.84 -36.35
C SER A 27 -27.75 36.43 -34.88
N MET A 28 -28.84 36.88 -34.23
CA MET A 28 -29.15 36.52 -32.84
C MET A 28 -29.40 35.02 -32.66
N PHE A 29 -30.16 34.38 -33.55
CA PHE A 29 -30.39 32.94 -33.49
C PHE A 29 -29.10 32.17 -33.75
N LEU A 30 -28.30 32.59 -34.74
CA LEU A 30 -27.04 31.93 -35.04
C LEU A 30 -26.07 32.00 -33.86
N THR A 31 -25.92 33.15 -33.21
CA THR A 31 -25.09 33.26 -32.00
C THR A 31 -25.65 32.44 -30.84
N PHE A 32 -26.97 32.45 -30.64
CA PHE A 32 -27.62 31.63 -29.61
C PHE A 32 -27.38 30.12 -29.84
N PHE A 33 -27.59 29.63 -31.07
CA PHE A 33 -27.33 28.23 -31.42
C PHE A 33 -25.86 27.86 -31.25
N CYS A 34 -24.95 28.75 -31.67
CA CYS A 34 -23.53 28.60 -31.43
C CYS A 34 -23.23 28.39 -29.94
N VAL A 35 -23.73 29.26 -29.05
CA VAL A 35 -23.50 29.14 -27.61
C VAL A 35 -24.09 27.85 -27.04
N VAL A 36 -25.32 27.49 -27.42
CA VAL A 36 -25.97 26.27 -26.93
C VAL A 36 -25.21 25.01 -27.36
N LEU A 37 -24.74 24.95 -28.60
CA LEU A 37 -23.94 23.83 -29.11
C LEU A 37 -22.57 23.76 -28.44
N GLU A 38 -21.93 24.90 -28.16
CA GLU A 38 -20.67 24.94 -27.39
C GLU A 38 -20.86 24.40 -25.98
N ILE A 39 -21.92 24.78 -25.28
CA ILE A 39 -22.18 24.27 -23.92
C ILE A 39 -22.42 22.75 -23.96
N ALA A 40 -23.19 22.26 -24.94
CA ALA A 40 -23.46 20.83 -25.08
C ALA A 40 -22.17 20.03 -25.38
N THR A 41 -21.33 20.54 -26.29
CA THR A 41 -20.05 19.90 -26.64
C THR A 41 -19.05 19.93 -25.48
N LEU A 42 -19.02 21.00 -24.68
CA LEU A 42 -18.20 21.07 -23.46
C LEU A 42 -18.61 20.05 -22.41
N TRP A 43 -19.92 19.91 -22.18
CA TRP A 43 -20.43 18.95 -21.22
C TRP A 43 -20.14 17.51 -21.65
N GLN A 44 -20.34 17.21 -22.94
CA GLN A 44 -19.99 15.91 -23.51
C GLN A 44 -18.49 15.62 -23.38
N ALA A 45 -17.64 16.59 -23.76
CA ALA A 45 -16.19 16.46 -23.65
C ALA A 45 -15.75 16.23 -22.18
N GLN A 46 -16.35 16.92 -21.22
CA GLN A 46 -16.05 16.71 -19.79
C GLN A 46 -16.35 15.28 -19.34
N ALA A 47 -17.49 14.71 -19.73
CA ALA A 47 -17.86 13.35 -19.38
C ALA A 47 -16.94 12.31 -20.05
N GLU A 48 -16.61 12.51 -21.32
CA GLU A 48 -15.73 11.61 -22.07
C GLU A 48 -14.29 11.65 -21.57
N VAL A 49 -13.74 12.83 -21.24
CA VAL A 49 -12.40 12.95 -20.64
C VAL A 49 -12.36 12.27 -19.27
N GLN A 50 -13.39 12.43 -18.44
CA GLN A 50 -13.44 11.74 -17.14
C GLN A 50 -13.43 10.21 -17.31
N ASN A 51 -14.27 9.66 -18.18
CA ASN A 51 -14.31 8.22 -18.45
C ASN A 51 -12.97 7.69 -19.01
N ALA A 52 -12.33 8.46 -19.90
CA ALA A 52 -11.02 8.12 -20.44
C ALA A 52 -9.95 8.07 -19.35
N LEU A 53 -9.94 9.03 -18.42
CA LEU A 53 -8.97 9.06 -17.31
C LEU A 53 -9.27 8.04 -16.22
N ASP A 54 -10.54 7.76 -15.92
CA ASP A 54 -10.93 6.73 -14.95
C ASP A 54 -10.47 5.35 -15.43
N SER A 55 -10.73 5.02 -16.70
CA SER A 55 -10.26 3.77 -17.30
C SER A 55 -8.73 3.69 -17.39
N ALA A 56 -8.07 4.80 -17.72
CA ALA A 56 -6.61 4.87 -17.77
C ALA A 56 -5.96 4.68 -16.39
N ALA A 57 -6.48 5.34 -15.35
CA ALA A 57 -5.98 5.19 -13.97
C ALA A 57 -6.15 3.75 -13.48
N LEU A 58 -7.33 3.17 -13.69
CA LEU A 58 -7.62 1.78 -13.32
C LEU A 58 -6.71 0.79 -14.04
N ALA A 59 -6.55 0.93 -15.36
CA ALA A 59 -5.70 0.05 -16.15
C ALA A 59 -4.22 0.17 -15.73
N ALA A 60 -3.72 1.40 -15.57
CA ALA A 60 -2.34 1.65 -15.17
C ALA A 60 -2.03 1.05 -13.79
N VAL A 61 -2.88 1.30 -12.78
CA VAL A 61 -2.63 0.77 -11.43
C VAL A 61 -2.80 -0.74 -11.36
N LYS A 62 -3.73 -1.31 -12.14
CA LYS A 62 -3.94 -2.75 -12.23
C LYS A 62 -2.73 -3.47 -12.83
N GLU A 63 -2.22 -2.97 -13.95
CA GLU A 63 -1.02 -3.51 -14.59
C GLU A 63 0.20 -3.39 -13.66
N TRP A 64 0.30 -2.30 -12.90
CA TRP A 64 1.39 -2.11 -11.95
C TRP A 64 1.34 -3.07 -10.77
N GLY A 65 0.15 -3.24 -10.18
CA GLY A 65 -0.08 -4.16 -9.07
C GLY A 65 0.12 -5.62 -9.48
N ASP A 66 -0.46 -6.04 -10.61
CA ASP A 66 -0.32 -7.42 -11.13
C ASP A 66 1.12 -7.74 -11.56
N GLY A 67 1.86 -6.73 -12.00
CA GLY A 67 3.30 -6.84 -12.32
C GLY A 67 4.22 -6.90 -11.11
N GLY A 68 3.68 -6.97 -9.88
CA GLY A 68 4.47 -7.07 -8.65
C GLY A 68 5.16 -5.78 -8.22
N ILE A 69 4.66 -4.62 -8.68
CA ILE A 69 5.17 -3.28 -8.36
C ILE A 69 6.68 -3.13 -8.64
N GLY A 70 7.02 -3.27 -9.92
CA GLY A 70 8.34 -2.96 -10.44
C GLY A 70 8.35 -1.64 -11.22
N SER A 71 8.98 -1.67 -12.39
CA SER A 71 9.02 -0.54 -13.33
C SER A 71 7.63 0.01 -13.65
N THR A 72 7.49 1.33 -13.59
CA THR A 72 6.23 2.03 -13.93
C THR A 72 6.07 2.27 -15.43
N GLN A 73 7.07 1.94 -16.26
CA GLN A 73 7.02 2.23 -17.69
C GLN A 73 5.92 1.45 -18.42
N ILE A 74 5.81 0.14 -18.16
CA ILE A 74 4.77 -0.72 -18.77
C ILE A 74 3.37 -0.29 -18.31
N PRO A 75 3.11 -0.12 -17.00
CA PRO A 75 1.85 0.44 -16.51
C PRO A 75 1.44 1.79 -17.12
N ARG A 76 2.39 2.71 -17.31
CA ARG A 76 2.11 4.00 -17.97
C ARG A 76 1.65 3.81 -19.42
N ASN A 77 2.29 2.89 -20.15
CA ASN A 77 1.89 2.57 -21.52
C ASN A 77 0.49 1.93 -21.57
N ALA A 78 0.13 1.11 -20.58
CA ALA A 78 -1.24 0.60 -20.45
C ALA A 78 -2.25 1.74 -20.24
N GLY A 79 -1.95 2.69 -19.35
CA GLY A 79 -2.78 3.89 -19.17
C GLY A 79 -2.95 4.71 -20.45
N VAL A 80 -1.89 4.92 -21.23
CA VAL A 80 -1.96 5.59 -22.54
C VAL A 80 -2.87 4.83 -23.50
N ALA A 81 -2.68 3.51 -23.65
CA ALA A 81 -3.49 2.69 -24.55
C ALA A 81 -4.99 2.72 -24.19
N TYR A 82 -5.33 2.70 -22.90
CA TYR A 82 -6.72 2.82 -22.46
C TYR A 82 -7.27 4.24 -22.65
N THR A 83 -6.44 5.28 -22.58
CA THR A 83 -6.88 6.64 -22.92
C THR A 83 -7.17 6.77 -24.42
N GLU A 84 -6.31 6.20 -25.27
CA GLU A 84 -6.49 6.21 -26.74
C GLU A 84 -7.72 5.40 -27.18
N ALA A 85 -8.04 4.31 -26.47
CA ALA A 85 -9.22 3.50 -26.71
C ALA A 85 -10.54 4.20 -26.35
N ASN A 86 -10.50 5.26 -25.54
CA ASN A 86 -11.66 6.05 -25.10
C ASN A 86 -11.61 7.46 -25.72
N PRO A 87 -12.01 7.62 -26.99
CA PRO A 87 -11.88 8.88 -27.71
C PRO A 87 -12.76 9.99 -27.11
N ILE A 88 -12.25 11.21 -27.14
CA ILE A 88 -12.92 12.43 -26.71
C ILE A 88 -13.42 13.17 -27.95
N LEU A 89 -14.72 13.34 -28.05
CA LEU A 89 -15.45 13.86 -29.20
C LEU A 89 -15.08 13.11 -30.49
N GLY A 90 -14.84 11.80 -30.38
CA GLY A 90 -14.45 10.93 -31.49
C GLY A 90 -12.97 11.00 -31.88
N VAL A 91 -12.13 11.74 -31.15
CA VAL A 91 -10.69 11.83 -31.39
C VAL A 91 -9.92 11.13 -30.27
N ALA A 92 -9.01 10.23 -30.63
CA ALA A 92 -8.13 9.59 -29.66
C ALA A 92 -7.15 10.61 -29.06
N TYR A 93 -7.00 10.58 -27.74
CA TYR A 93 -6.04 11.41 -27.01
C TYR A 93 -4.93 10.53 -26.44
N SER A 94 -3.68 10.83 -26.80
CA SER A 94 -2.49 10.15 -26.28
C SER A 94 -1.82 11.04 -25.21
N PRO A 95 -2.06 10.81 -23.91
CA PRO A 95 -1.33 11.50 -22.85
C PRO A 95 0.16 11.13 -22.86
N THR A 96 0.99 11.99 -22.28
CA THR A 96 2.41 11.65 -22.06
C THR A 96 2.55 10.69 -20.89
N THR A 97 3.51 9.76 -20.93
CA THR A 97 3.67 8.79 -19.84
C THR A 97 4.18 9.40 -18.54
N ASN A 98 4.79 10.58 -18.60
CA ASN A 98 5.48 11.21 -17.46
C ASN A 98 6.55 10.31 -16.82
N TYR A 99 7.20 9.47 -17.64
CA TYR A 99 8.22 8.53 -17.19
C TYR A 99 9.62 9.16 -17.19
N THR A 100 10.36 8.94 -16.11
CA THR A 100 11.82 9.06 -16.03
C THR A 100 12.38 7.80 -15.39
N VAL A 101 13.66 7.51 -15.59
CA VAL A 101 14.33 6.42 -14.88
C VAL A 101 14.25 6.67 -13.37
N PRO A 102 13.80 5.68 -12.56
CA PRO A 102 13.76 5.81 -11.10
C PRO A 102 15.12 6.17 -10.50
N VAL A 103 15.10 7.05 -9.50
CA VAL A 103 16.29 7.49 -8.74
C VAL A 103 15.94 7.59 -7.24
N PRO A 104 16.92 7.61 -6.33
CA PRO A 104 16.65 7.86 -4.91
C PRO A 104 15.82 9.14 -4.70
N GLY A 105 14.70 9.04 -3.98
CA GLY A 105 13.73 10.13 -3.78
C GLY A 105 12.64 10.25 -4.86
N ASN A 106 12.75 9.51 -5.97
CA ASN A 106 11.71 9.35 -7.00
C ASN A 106 11.65 7.89 -7.45
N PRO A 107 11.26 6.97 -6.55
CA PRO A 107 11.23 5.53 -6.81
C PRO A 107 10.24 5.16 -7.93
N ASN A 108 9.20 5.97 -8.12
CA ASN A 108 8.15 5.73 -9.11
C ASN A 108 8.48 6.27 -10.52
N GLY A 109 9.62 6.95 -10.68
CA GLY A 109 10.06 7.49 -11.96
C GLY A 109 9.10 8.54 -12.54
N ASN A 110 8.54 9.42 -11.70
CA ASN A 110 7.70 10.54 -12.13
C ASN A 110 8.59 11.68 -12.67
N ALA A 111 8.48 12.03 -13.95
CA ALA A 111 9.27 13.14 -14.51
C ALA A 111 8.82 14.52 -13.99
N SER A 112 7.54 14.65 -13.63
CA SER A 112 6.94 15.83 -13.02
C SER A 112 5.77 15.44 -12.09
N ASN A 113 5.52 16.22 -11.05
CA ASN A 113 4.36 16.07 -10.15
C ASN A 113 3.03 16.51 -10.82
N THR A 114 3.11 17.17 -11.98
CA THR A 114 1.96 17.64 -12.76
C THR A 114 1.79 16.92 -14.09
N GLY A 115 2.57 15.86 -14.34
CA GLY A 115 2.45 15.08 -15.58
C GLY A 115 1.11 14.32 -15.67
N ASN A 116 0.84 13.73 -16.84
CA ASN A 116 -0.45 13.08 -17.07
C ASN A 116 -0.65 11.83 -16.21
N PHE A 117 0.42 11.06 -15.97
CA PHE A 117 0.40 9.93 -15.06
C PHE A 117 1.38 10.14 -13.91
N VAL A 118 0.89 10.08 -12.68
CA VAL A 118 1.72 10.20 -11.49
C VAL A 118 1.50 8.97 -10.62
N PHE A 119 2.57 8.19 -10.44
CA PHE A 119 2.57 6.94 -9.69
C PHE A 119 3.02 7.21 -8.26
N GLY A 120 2.44 6.52 -7.30
CA GLY A 120 2.67 6.75 -5.87
C GLY A 120 1.96 5.72 -5.02
N SER A 121 1.80 6.04 -3.73
CA SER A 121 1.02 5.21 -2.81
C SER A 121 -0.06 6.02 -2.11
N ILE A 122 -1.13 5.34 -1.68
CA ILE A 122 -2.05 5.88 -0.67
C ILE A 122 -1.81 5.21 0.68
N ASN A 123 -1.92 5.99 1.76
CA ASN A 123 -1.67 5.51 3.12
C ASN A 123 -2.78 4.61 3.69
N SER A 124 -4.01 4.71 3.18
CA SER A 124 -5.19 4.01 3.68
C SER A 124 -6.29 3.95 2.63
N THR A 125 -7.24 3.02 2.76
CA THR A 125 -8.49 2.98 1.98
C THR A 125 -9.67 3.60 2.73
N THR A 126 -9.46 4.08 3.96
CA THR A 126 -10.46 4.79 4.77
C THR A 126 -10.01 6.22 5.04
N ASP A 127 -10.93 7.16 4.92
CA ASP A 127 -10.66 8.58 5.14
C ASP A 127 -10.03 8.86 6.53
N PRO A 128 -9.04 9.76 6.63
CA PRO A 128 -8.51 10.59 5.55
C PRO A 128 -7.45 9.87 4.68
N ILE A 129 -7.64 9.90 3.36
CA ILE A 129 -6.76 9.27 2.38
C ILE A 129 -5.75 10.29 1.87
N THR A 130 -4.47 9.95 1.95
CA THR A 130 -3.36 10.78 1.45
C THR A 130 -2.59 10.03 0.37
N PHE A 131 -2.46 10.65 -0.80
CA PHE A 131 -1.61 10.18 -1.90
C PHE A 131 -0.22 10.80 -1.80
N ASN A 132 0.82 9.98 -1.91
CA ASN A 132 2.20 10.42 -1.97
C ASN A 132 2.87 9.93 -3.27
N GLY A 133 3.23 10.87 -4.15
CA GLY A 133 3.86 10.55 -5.44
C GLY A 133 5.31 10.06 -5.35
N ASN A 134 5.99 10.31 -4.23
CA ASN A 134 7.36 9.87 -3.98
C ASN A 134 7.43 8.71 -2.98
N ALA A 135 6.30 8.30 -2.42
CA ALA A 135 6.26 7.13 -1.57
C ALA A 135 6.47 5.88 -2.41
N GLU A 136 7.25 4.97 -1.84
CA GLU A 136 7.35 3.61 -2.33
C GLU A 136 6.04 2.87 -2.09
N THR A 137 5.86 1.82 -2.86
CA THR A 137 4.67 0.96 -2.87
C THR A 137 5.15 -0.47 -2.73
N SER A 138 4.43 -1.30 -1.97
CA SER A 138 4.70 -2.73 -1.86
C SER A 138 3.40 -3.52 -1.82
N CYS A 139 3.32 -4.55 -2.65
CA CYS A 139 2.28 -5.57 -2.67
C CYS A 139 2.83 -6.88 -2.12
N ALA A 140 4.09 -6.89 -1.66
CA ALA A 140 4.64 -8.05 -0.99
C ALA A 140 3.95 -8.17 0.37
N ALA A 141 3.00 -9.09 0.44
CA ALA A 141 2.55 -9.63 1.72
C ALA A 141 3.65 -10.60 2.19
N GLY A 142 4.28 -10.24 3.30
CA GLY A 142 5.11 -11.15 4.06
C GLY A 142 4.23 -11.97 4.99
N ASP A 143 4.15 -13.28 4.79
CA ASP A 143 3.45 -14.21 5.67
C ASP A 143 4.45 -14.80 6.65
N VAL A 144 4.25 -14.57 7.95
CA VAL A 144 5.13 -15.07 9.00
C VAL A 144 4.32 -15.92 9.96
N THR A 145 4.61 -17.21 10.03
CA THR A 145 4.02 -18.11 11.01
C THR A 145 4.92 -18.26 12.22
N ILE A 146 4.35 -18.01 13.38
CA ILE A 146 4.99 -18.23 14.68
C ILE A 146 4.22 -19.33 15.39
N THR A 147 4.91 -20.42 15.70
CA THR A 147 4.36 -21.56 16.43
C THR A 147 5.10 -21.68 17.76
N ILE A 148 4.37 -21.68 18.86
CA ILE A 148 4.91 -21.85 20.21
C ILE A 148 4.43 -23.19 20.73
N THR A 149 5.37 -24.09 20.97
CA THR A 149 5.18 -25.44 21.53
C THR A 149 5.61 -25.43 22.99
N ASP A 150 4.74 -25.92 23.87
CA ASP A 150 4.89 -26.04 25.33
C ASP A 150 6.32 -25.86 25.88
N ASN A 151 6.55 -24.76 26.62
CA ASN A 151 7.76 -24.58 27.40
C ASN A 151 7.56 -25.22 28.78
N THR A 152 8.17 -26.38 29.01
CA THR A 152 8.04 -27.11 30.27
C THR A 152 8.29 -26.23 31.49
N ALA A 153 7.58 -26.51 32.58
CA ALA A 153 7.39 -25.64 33.75
C ALA A 153 8.61 -25.34 34.66
N GLY A 154 9.82 -25.29 34.10
CA GLY A 154 11.07 -25.23 34.86
C GLY A 154 11.92 -23.97 34.68
N GLY A 155 11.46 -22.93 33.96
CA GLY A 155 12.29 -21.76 33.64
C GLY A 155 13.56 -22.11 32.83
N SER A 156 13.63 -23.33 32.31
CA SER A 156 14.72 -23.83 31.49
C SER A 156 14.49 -23.41 30.04
N VAL A 157 15.58 -23.12 29.34
CA VAL A 157 15.53 -22.81 27.91
C VAL A 157 15.44 -24.14 27.16
N ILE A 158 14.42 -24.30 26.32
CA ILE A 158 14.27 -25.47 25.45
C ILE A 158 14.46 -25.01 24.00
N PRO A 159 15.61 -25.31 23.38
CA PRO A 159 15.80 -25.08 21.95
C PRO A 159 14.79 -25.95 21.20
N GLY A 160 13.95 -25.35 20.36
CA GLY A 160 12.83 -26.06 19.71
C GLY A 160 11.43 -25.63 20.19
N SER A 161 11.32 -24.90 21.30
CA SER A 161 10.01 -24.52 21.86
C SER A 161 9.26 -23.51 20.99
N ILE A 162 9.95 -22.67 20.23
CA ILE A 162 9.31 -21.67 19.36
C ILE A 162 9.86 -21.84 17.95
N ARG A 163 8.96 -21.95 16.97
CA ARG A 163 9.26 -21.91 15.54
C ARG A 163 8.86 -20.54 15.00
N LEU A 164 9.79 -19.91 14.29
CA LEU A 164 9.54 -18.70 13.51
C LEU A 164 9.81 -19.03 12.04
N SER A 165 8.83 -18.79 11.18
CA SER A 165 8.82 -19.17 9.77
C SER A 165 8.43 -17.98 8.91
N PHE A 166 9.19 -17.70 7.86
CA PHE A 166 8.83 -16.74 6.85
C PHE A 166 8.28 -17.49 5.63
N ASP A 167 6.97 -17.60 5.53
CA ASP A 167 6.30 -18.54 4.62
C ASP A 167 6.12 -18.00 3.20
N ALA A 168 5.99 -16.67 3.04
CA ALA A 168 5.89 -15.99 1.76
C ALA A 168 6.39 -14.56 1.91
N GLY A 169 7.07 -13.98 0.91
CA GLY A 169 7.60 -12.62 1.06
C GLY A 169 8.55 -12.15 -0.03
N THR A 170 8.08 -12.08 -1.26
CA THR A 170 8.92 -11.63 -2.38
C THR A 170 9.47 -10.23 -2.15
N ASN A 171 10.78 -10.04 -2.31
CA ASN A 171 11.50 -8.78 -2.06
C ASN A 171 11.45 -8.29 -0.59
N LEU A 172 11.11 -9.15 0.36
CA LEU A 172 11.11 -8.84 1.78
C LEU A 172 12.15 -9.68 2.52
N ALA A 173 12.71 -9.09 3.56
CA ALA A 173 13.45 -9.78 4.61
C ALA A 173 12.83 -9.40 5.96
N ILE A 174 12.95 -10.27 6.95
CA ILE A 174 12.60 -9.92 8.32
C ILE A 174 13.80 -9.24 8.95
N ASP A 175 13.59 -8.02 9.44
CA ASP A 175 14.61 -7.20 10.11
C ASP A 175 14.70 -7.54 11.59
N SER A 176 13.55 -7.64 12.25
CA SER A 176 13.46 -7.99 13.66
C SER A 176 12.10 -8.57 14.03
N VAL A 177 12.08 -9.38 15.09
CA VAL A 177 10.85 -9.90 15.72
C VAL A 177 10.91 -9.64 17.22
N ALA A 178 9.94 -8.92 17.77
CA ALA A 178 9.85 -8.63 19.19
C ALA A 178 8.66 -9.36 19.84
N PHE A 179 8.91 -9.98 20.98
CA PHE A 179 7.89 -10.59 21.83
C PHE A 179 7.80 -9.84 23.14
N THR A 180 6.62 -9.31 23.45
CA THR A 180 6.37 -8.52 24.67
C THR A 180 5.35 -9.19 25.55
N LEU A 181 5.76 -9.52 26.78
CA LEU A 181 4.88 -10.09 27.80
C LEU A 181 3.93 -9.02 28.36
N PRO A 182 2.69 -9.39 28.73
CA PRO A 182 1.73 -8.44 29.28
C PRO A 182 2.13 -8.02 30.70
N THR A 183 1.83 -6.78 31.08
CA THR A 183 2.03 -6.27 32.45
C THR A 183 0.96 -6.75 33.43
N LYS A 184 -0.05 -7.50 32.96
CA LYS A 184 -1.13 -8.04 33.78
C LYS A 184 -0.71 -9.33 34.46
N THR A 185 -1.13 -9.47 35.71
CA THR A 185 -0.73 -10.54 36.59
C THR A 185 -1.98 -11.32 37.02
N MET A 186 -1.96 -12.65 36.89
CA MET A 186 -2.69 -13.48 37.82
C MET A 186 -1.73 -13.61 38.99
N GLY A 187 -1.95 -12.99 40.15
CA GLY A 187 -0.91 -12.97 41.18
C GLY A 187 -1.07 -11.99 42.34
N PRO A 188 -0.18 -12.05 43.34
CA PRO A 188 0.00 -10.97 44.29
C PRO A 188 0.23 -9.63 43.56
N PRO A 189 -0.16 -8.49 44.16
CA PRO A 189 0.20 -7.17 43.63
C PRO A 189 1.71 -7.12 43.39
N ASN A 190 2.14 -6.74 42.18
CA ASN A 190 3.54 -6.64 41.70
C ASN A 190 4.21 -7.90 41.11
N ALA A 191 3.49 -9.01 40.88
CA ALA A 191 4.06 -10.22 40.30
C ALA A 191 3.96 -10.26 38.76
N PHE A 192 4.94 -9.73 38.02
CA PHE A 192 4.90 -9.65 36.55
C PHE A 192 5.54 -10.87 35.86
N ALA A 193 5.11 -11.15 34.63
CA ALA A 193 5.82 -12.07 33.74
C ALA A 193 7.04 -11.37 33.13
N TYR A 194 8.14 -12.10 33.03
CA TYR A 194 9.41 -11.61 32.53
C TYR A 194 10.19 -12.72 31.82
N PHE A 195 11.05 -12.28 30.91
CA PHE A 195 12.16 -13.04 30.38
C PHE A 195 13.35 -12.94 31.34
N ASP A 196 13.94 -14.08 31.68
CA ASP A 196 15.11 -14.16 32.56
C ASP A 196 16.40 -14.14 31.73
N ALA A 197 17.13 -13.03 31.78
CA ALA A 197 18.39 -12.87 31.06
C ALA A 197 19.56 -13.64 31.69
N THR A 198 19.40 -14.24 32.87
CA THR A 198 20.43 -15.13 33.43
C THR A 198 20.48 -16.50 32.75
N ALA A 199 19.41 -16.87 32.05
CA ALA A 199 19.32 -18.05 31.21
C ALA A 199 19.25 -17.60 29.73
N PRO A 200 20.39 -17.59 29.02
CA PRO A 200 20.47 -16.99 27.68
C PRO A 200 19.56 -17.72 26.68
N PRO A 201 19.01 -17.01 25.67
CA PRO A 201 18.28 -17.66 24.57
C PRO A 201 19.13 -18.72 23.87
N GLU A 202 18.48 -19.78 23.38
CA GLU A 202 19.13 -20.83 22.60
C GLU A 202 18.41 -21.05 21.28
N VAL A 203 19.16 -21.20 20.18
CA VAL A 203 18.65 -21.59 18.86
C VAL A 203 18.93 -23.08 18.66
N ASP A 204 17.97 -23.81 18.09
CA ASP A 204 18.16 -25.23 17.76
C ASP A 204 19.06 -25.36 16.52
N THR A 205 20.24 -25.94 16.72
CA THR A 205 21.25 -26.16 15.68
C THR A 205 21.16 -27.55 15.04
N THR A 206 20.13 -28.34 15.39
CA THR A 206 19.90 -29.65 14.81
C THR A 206 19.53 -29.53 13.33
N VAL A 207 20.09 -30.41 12.49
CA VAL A 207 19.76 -30.47 11.06
C VAL A 207 18.25 -30.68 10.88
N GLY A 208 17.60 -29.77 10.14
CA GLY A 208 16.15 -29.79 9.92
C GLY A 208 15.35 -28.85 10.84
N SER A 209 15.98 -28.26 11.85
CA SER A 209 15.36 -27.26 12.74
C SER A 209 15.53 -25.82 12.25
N PHE A 210 16.23 -25.61 11.13
CA PHE A 210 16.41 -24.30 10.51
C PHE A 210 16.58 -24.43 8.99
N ASN A 211 16.38 -23.31 8.29
CA ASN A 211 16.62 -23.16 6.86
C ASN A 211 17.08 -21.72 6.56
N GLY A 212 18.05 -21.58 5.64
CA GLY A 212 18.56 -20.30 5.13
C GLY A 212 19.40 -19.45 6.08
N LEU A 213 19.27 -19.64 7.39
CA LEU A 213 19.95 -18.87 8.44
C LEU A 213 21.24 -19.55 8.93
N ASP A 214 22.26 -18.75 9.20
CA ASP A 214 23.41 -19.13 10.00
C ASP A 214 23.05 -19.14 11.50
N VAL A 215 22.85 -20.36 12.01
CA VAL A 215 22.57 -20.65 13.42
C VAL A 215 23.83 -21.04 14.22
N ASP A 216 25.04 -20.79 13.70
CA ASP A 216 26.30 -20.98 14.43
C ASP A 216 27.05 -19.65 14.60
N PRO A 217 26.71 -18.86 15.63
CA PRO A 217 27.21 -17.50 15.79
C PRO A 217 28.71 -17.43 16.13
N THR A 218 29.33 -18.53 16.52
CA THR A 218 30.71 -18.55 17.04
C THR A 218 31.43 -19.83 16.64
N ASN A 219 31.71 -20.00 15.36
CA ASN A 219 32.72 -20.96 14.94
C ASN A 219 34.14 -20.33 15.01
N PRO A 220 35.03 -20.68 15.98
CA PRO A 220 34.88 -21.64 17.07
C PRO A 220 34.59 -21.01 18.47
N GLY A 221 33.72 -21.65 19.27
CA GLY A 221 33.35 -21.20 20.62
C GLY A 221 31.94 -21.66 21.05
N PRO A 222 31.52 -21.41 22.30
CA PRO A 222 30.12 -21.57 22.68
C PRO A 222 29.25 -20.52 21.95
N PRO A 223 28.01 -20.85 21.54
CA PRO A 223 27.14 -19.93 20.82
C PRO A 223 26.99 -18.59 21.55
N ASN A 224 27.33 -17.47 20.91
CA ASN A 224 27.05 -16.13 21.41
C ASN A 224 25.87 -15.52 20.66
N TRP A 225 24.72 -15.48 21.33
CA TRP A 225 23.49 -14.97 20.77
C TRP A 225 23.25 -13.48 21.07
N ASP A 226 24.15 -12.79 21.76
CA ASP A 226 23.99 -11.36 22.09
C ASP A 226 24.28 -10.44 20.89
N CYS A 227 23.50 -9.37 20.72
CA CYS A 227 23.78 -8.35 19.70
C CYS A 227 24.84 -7.34 20.17
N PRO A 228 25.76 -6.88 19.29
CA PRO A 228 25.97 -7.33 17.92
C PRO A 228 26.77 -8.63 17.86
N ASN A 229 26.31 -9.56 17.04
CA ASN A 229 27.03 -10.79 16.75
C ASN A 229 27.80 -10.61 15.42
N PRO A 230 29.14 -10.75 15.40
CA PRO A 230 29.94 -10.47 14.21
C PRO A 230 29.78 -11.49 13.08
N ASN A 231 29.31 -12.72 13.38
CA ASN A 231 29.27 -13.81 12.41
C ASN A 231 27.90 -14.45 12.21
N GLY A 232 26.97 -14.34 13.16
CA GLY A 232 25.66 -14.98 13.04
C GLY A 232 24.59 -14.09 12.39
N ASP A 233 23.65 -14.74 11.73
CA ASP A 233 22.48 -14.11 11.11
C ASP A 233 21.42 -13.69 12.13
N ILE A 234 21.52 -14.20 13.35
CA ILE A 234 20.56 -14.05 14.43
C ILE A 234 21.28 -13.54 15.68
N CYS A 235 20.70 -12.54 16.33
CA CYS A 235 21.08 -12.16 17.69
C CYS A 235 19.87 -11.66 18.48
N PHE A 236 19.95 -11.72 19.80
CA PHE A 236 18.89 -11.39 20.74
C PHE A 236 19.25 -10.15 21.56
N THR A 237 18.24 -9.37 21.88
CA THR A 237 18.31 -8.22 22.79
C THR A 237 17.13 -8.26 23.74
N PHE A 238 17.37 -7.85 24.98
CA PHE A 238 16.30 -7.69 25.96
C PHE A 238 16.00 -6.20 26.19
N ALA A 239 14.72 -5.86 26.29
CA ALA A 239 14.24 -4.51 26.50
C ALA A 239 13.19 -4.47 27.63
N ASN A 240 12.87 -3.25 28.09
CA ASN A 240 11.89 -3.02 29.15
C ASN A 240 12.25 -3.73 30.47
N LEU A 241 13.34 -3.27 31.09
CA LEU A 241 13.84 -3.80 32.37
C LEU A 241 12.81 -3.65 33.49
N LEU A 242 12.44 -4.76 34.12
CA LEU A 242 11.52 -4.81 35.26
C LEU A 242 12.28 -4.91 36.59
N ALA A 243 13.33 -5.73 36.63
CA ALA A 243 14.25 -5.91 37.77
C ALA A 243 15.60 -6.44 37.24
N PRO A 244 16.65 -6.58 38.08
CA PRO A 244 17.94 -7.12 37.63
C PRO A 244 17.77 -8.46 36.89
N ASN A 245 18.19 -8.51 35.62
CA ASN A 245 18.06 -9.64 34.69
C ASN A 245 16.62 -10.05 34.34
N GLN A 246 15.62 -9.24 34.65
CA GLN A 246 14.21 -9.50 34.35
C GLN A 246 13.68 -8.46 33.37
N TYR A 247 13.26 -8.92 32.18
CA TYR A 247 12.87 -8.06 31.07
C TYR A 247 11.47 -8.39 30.58
N GLN A 248 10.74 -7.38 30.12
CA GLN A 248 9.40 -7.59 29.58
C GLN A 248 9.40 -8.02 28.10
N THR A 249 10.43 -7.61 27.36
CA THR A 249 10.50 -7.82 25.90
C THR A 249 11.80 -8.52 25.54
N VAL A 250 11.69 -9.55 24.71
CA VAL A 250 12.82 -10.15 23.99
C VAL A 250 12.65 -9.81 22.51
N GLN A 251 13.73 -9.35 21.88
CA GLN A 251 13.76 -8.99 20.47
C GLN A 251 14.87 -9.77 19.77
N ILE A 252 14.49 -10.41 18.68
CA ILE A 252 15.36 -11.11 17.74
C ILE A 252 15.68 -10.14 16.62
N ASN A 253 16.96 -9.96 16.33
CA ASN A 253 17.44 -9.11 15.25
C ASN A 253 18.14 -9.98 14.22
N PHE A 254 17.87 -9.69 12.95
CA PHE A 254 18.46 -10.40 11.82
C PHE A 254 19.45 -9.51 11.08
N ASN A 255 20.52 -10.12 10.58
CA ASN A 255 21.55 -9.39 9.85
C ASN A 255 21.13 -9.09 8.41
N GLY A 256 20.53 -7.92 8.19
CA GLY A 256 20.26 -7.42 6.85
C GLY A 256 19.17 -8.23 6.14
N ASN A 257 19.58 -8.99 5.11
CA ASN A 257 18.70 -9.84 4.32
C ASN A 257 18.92 -11.34 4.63
N SER A 258 19.30 -11.67 5.86
CA SER A 258 19.57 -13.06 6.24
C SER A 258 18.31 -13.90 6.42
N PHE A 259 17.18 -13.28 6.81
CA PHE A 259 15.92 -13.99 7.03
C PHE A 259 14.90 -13.66 5.95
N THR A 260 14.79 -14.53 4.95
CA THR A 260 14.06 -14.34 3.70
C THR A 260 12.99 -15.41 3.46
N GLU A 261 12.28 -15.31 2.34
CA GLU A 261 11.18 -16.21 1.99
C GLU A 261 11.59 -17.70 2.07
N PHE A 262 10.76 -18.50 2.74
CA PHE A 262 10.93 -19.93 3.08
C PHE A 262 11.96 -20.25 4.15
N ASP A 263 12.59 -19.25 4.76
CA ASP A 263 13.48 -19.47 5.88
C ASP A 263 12.67 -19.75 7.15
N PHE A 264 13.24 -20.56 8.04
CA PHE A 264 12.68 -20.78 9.36
C PHE A 264 13.79 -21.15 10.32
N PHE A 265 13.53 -21.01 11.61
CA PHE A 265 14.38 -21.58 12.66
C PHE A 265 13.55 -21.85 13.91
N HIS A 266 14.11 -22.67 14.80
CA HIS A 266 13.55 -22.89 16.11
C HIS A 266 14.47 -22.31 17.19
N PHE A 267 13.87 -21.76 18.23
CA PHE A 267 14.59 -21.19 19.36
C PHE A 267 13.80 -21.38 20.66
N GLY A 268 14.45 -21.06 21.77
CA GLY A 268 13.87 -21.04 23.09
C GLY A 268 14.36 -19.83 23.88
N VAL A 269 13.49 -19.36 24.79
CA VAL A 269 13.81 -18.28 25.73
C VAL A 269 13.32 -18.67 27.12
N SER A 270 14.05 -18.23 28.15
CA SER A 270 13.61 -18.45 29.54
C SER A 270 12.54 -17.43 29.90
N THR A 271 11.40 -17.92 30.38
CA THR A 271 10.36 -17.09 30.98
C THR A 271 10.04 -17.64 32.37
N ASN A 272 9.65 -16.76 33.29
CA ASN A 272 9.18 -17.17 34.62
C ASN A 272 7.74 -17.70 34.63
N GLN A 273 7.17 -17.94 33.44
CA GLN A 273 5.76 -18.19 33.19
C GLN A 273 4.84 -17.02 33.62
N LEU A 274 3.63 -16.98 33.06
CA LEU A 274 2.55 -16.08 33.49
C LEU A 274 1.85 -16.56 34.78
N SER A 275 2.34 -17.64 35.40
CA SER A 275 1.89 -18.05 36.73
C SER A 275 2.58 -17.22 37.79
N PRO A 276 1.85 -16.66 38.77
CA PRO A 276 2.42 -15.78 39.76
C PRO A 276 3.49 -16.42 40.62
N SER A 277 4.51 -15.62 40.97
CA SER A 277 5.44 -15.94 42.05
C SER A 277 4.66 -16.30 43.33
N GLY A 278 4.71 -17.57 43.74
CA GLY A 278 4.07 -18.06 44.97
C GLY A 278 3.17 -19.29 44.80
N TYR A 279 2.91 -19.77 43.58
CA TYR A 279 2.19 -21.04 43.37
C TYR A 279 3.15 -22.17 42.97
N PRO A 280 2.96 -23.41 43.50
CA PRO A 280 3.79 -24.54 43.14
C PRO A 280 3.56 -24.92 41.67
N ALA A 281 4.63 -24.99 40.89
CA ALA A 281 4.61 -25.56 39.56
C ALA A 281 4.38 -27.09 39.62
N PRO A 282 3.66 -27.69 38.66
CA PRO A 282 2.78 -27.07 37.66
C PRO A 282 1.38 -26.78 38.24
N TYR A 283 0.74 -25.70 37.80
CA TYR A 283 -0.66 -25.46 38.13
C TYR A 283 -1.52 -26.59 37.53
N PRO A 284 -2.38 -27.28 38.32
CA PRO A 284 -3.19 -28.37 37.80
C PRO A 284 -4.26 -27.79 36.86
N GLY A 285 -3.94 -27.71 35.57
CA GLY A 285 -4.85 -27.20 34.52
C GLY A 285 -4.18 -26.52 33.33
N SER A 286 -2.89 -26.15 33.40
CA SER A 286 -2.21 -25.39 32.33
C SER A 286 -1.49 -26.27 31.30
N LEU A 287 -2.03 -27.46 30.99
CA LEU A 287 -1.55 -28.25 29.85
C LEU A 287 -2.10 -27.58 28.58
N GLY A 288 -1.40 -26.55 28.09
CA GLY A 288 -1.84 -25.79 26.91
C GLY A 288 -1.32 -24.35 26.80
N ASP A 289 -0.88 -23.73 27.89
CA ASP A 289 -0.67 -22.28 27.95
C ASP A 289 0.75 -21.86 27.55
N ALA A 290 1.10 -22.11 26.29
CA ALA A 290 2.49 -22.01 25.82
C ALA A 290 3.18 -20.68 26.16
N TRP A 291 2.46 -19.54 26.14
CA TRP A 291 2.86 -18.28 26.81
C TRP A 291 1.66 -17.54 27.45
N GLY A 292 0.89 -18.28 28.27
CA GLY A 292 -0.09 -17.80 29.26
C GLY A 292 -1.37 -17.07 28.82
N GLU A 293 -2.26 -16.85 29.80
CA GLU A 293 -3.68 -16.50 29.63
C GLU A 293 -3.94 -15.08 29.09
N TYR A 294 -3.08 -14.11 29.41
CA TYR A 294 -3.24 -12.70 29.00
C TYR A 294 -2.68 -12.36 27.63
N GLY A 295 -2.05 -13.34 26.99
CA GLY A 295 -1.51 -13.25 25.65
C GLY A 295 -0.19 -12.49 25.53
N VAL A 296 0.61 -12.86 24.54
CA VAL A 296 1.90 -12.22 24.22
C VAL A 296 1.74 -11.43 22.95
N THR A 297 2.25 -10.20 22.93
CA THR A 297 2.30 -9.42 21.70
C THR A 297 3.55 -9.80 20.92
N ALA A 298 3.39 -10.24 19.67
CA ALA A 298 4.47 -10.34 18.70
C ALA A 298 4.41 -9.16 17.73
N GLU A 299 5.57 -8.59 17.44
CA GLU A 299 5.76 -7.58 16.41
C GLU A 299 6.84 -8.05 15.44
N VAL A 300 6.56 -8.04 14.14
CA VAL A 300 7.49 -8.43 13.08
C VAL A 300 7.77 -7.20 12.22
N THR A 301 9.04 -6.81 12.16
CA THR A 301 9.50 -5.74 11.28
C THR A 301 10.05 -6.37 10.00
N PHE A 302 9.40 -6.06 8.89
CA PHE A 302 9.83 -6.40 7.54
C PHE A 302 10.71 -5.29 6.99
N ARG A 303 11.68 -5.65 6.16
CA ARG A 303 12.50 -4.75 5.37
C ARG A 303 12.30 -5.08 3.90
N ASN A 304 12.02 -4.07 3.08
CA ASN A 304 12.07 -4.22 1.64
C ASN A 304 13.52 -4.36 1.19
N THR A 305 13.89 -5.49 0.59
CA THR A 305 15.27 -5.81 0.19
C THR A 305 15.78 -4.95 -0.97
N ILE A 306 14.88 -4.32 -1.74
CA ILE A 306 15.22 -3.43 -2.85
C ILE A 306 15.45 -2.01 -2.31
N THR A 307 14.59 -1.56 -1.40
CA THR A 307 14.54 -0.14 -0.99
C THR A 307 15.08 0.16 0.41
N ASN A 308 15.33 -0.88 1.22
CA ASN A 308 15.73 -0.81 2.63
C ASN A 308 14.73 -0.09 3.56
N VAL A 309 13.48 0.14 3.12
CA VAL A 309 12.43 0.68 3.99
C VAL A 309 11.85 -0.44 4.86
N THR A 310 11.58 -0.13 6.13
CA THR A 310 10.99 -1.07 7.08
C THR A 310 9.51 -0.83 7.34
N SER A 311 8.78 -1.89 7.69
CA SER A 311 7.39 -1.85 8.13
C SER A 311 7.12 -2.88 9.20
N THR A 312 6.22 -2.59 10.14
CA THR A 312 5.97 -3.47 11.29
C THR A 312 4.54 -3.97 11.28
N ALA A 313 4.35 -5.27 11.42
CA ALA A 313 3.07 -5.91 11.69
C ALA A 313 3.05 -6.43 13.13
N SER A 314 1.88 -6.50 13.76
CA SER A 314 1.75 -7.01 15.12
C SER A 314 0.56 -7.95 15.28
N THR A 315 0.68 -8.89 16.21
CA THR A 315 -0.39 -9.81 16.63
C THR A 315 -0.32 -10.07 18.12
N VAL A 316 -1.41 -10.57 18.69
CA VAL A 316 -1.45 -11.00 20.10
C VAL A 316 -1.84 -12.47 20.12
N PHE A 317 -0.94 -13.32 20.63
CA PHE A 317 -1.26 -14.73 20.87
C PHE A 317 -2.25 -14.81 22.02
N VAL A 318 -3.39 -15.47 21.84
CA VAL A 318 -4.33 -15.76 22.93
C VAL A 318 -4.43 -17.27 23.08
N ASN A 319 -4.61 -17.75 24.31
CA ASN A 319 -4.68 -19.17 24.66
C ASN A 319 -5.61 -19.98 23.74
N VAL A 320 -5.13 -21.11 23.23
CA VAL A 320 -5.94 -22.15 22.57
C VAL A 320 -6.03 -23.38 23.50
N PRO A 321 -7.14 -23.57 24.26
CA PRO A 321 -7.22 -24.50 25.40
C PRO A 321 -7.08 -26.01 25.11
N ALA A 322 -6.73 -26.44 23.90
CA ALA A 322 -6.89 -27.83 23.48
C ALA A 322 -5.71 -28.45 22.70
N ALA A 323 -4.61 -27.74 22.42
CA ALA A 323 -3.62 -28.21 21.45
C ALA A 323 -2.14 -28.19 21.90
N ASN A 324 -1.80 -27.76 23.13
CA ASN A 324 -0.39 -27.59 23.59
C ASN A 324 0.49 -26.72 22.66
N THR A 325 -0.13 -26.01 21.72
CA THR A 325 0.52 -25.28 20.65
C THR A 325 -0.28 -24.00 20.39
N SER A 326 0.38 -22.85 20.43
CA SER A 326 -0.19 -21.57 20.02
C SER A 326 0.42 -21.18 18.68
N GLU A 327 -0.42 -20.93 17.67
CA GLU A 327 0.02 -20.51 16.35
C GLU A 327 -0.60 -19.17 15.99
N ALA A 328 0.20 -18.27 15.42
CA ALA A 328 -0.30 -17.08 14.76
C ALA A 328 0.42 -16.88 13.43
N THR A 329 -0.36 -16.54 12.42
CA THR A 329 0.14 -16.08 11.12
C THR A 329 0.00 -14.56 11.07
N LEU A 330 1.10 -13.86 10.82
CA LEU A 330 1.14 -12.43 10.59
C LEU A 330 1.36 -12.17 9.11
N THR A 331 0.42 -11.45 8.50
CA THR A 331 0.60 -10.79 7.20
C THR A 331 1.13 -9.39 7.41
N GLY A 332 2.29 -9.06 6.85
CA GLY A 332 2.91 -7.73 6.88
C GLY A 332 3.69 -7.41 5.60
N GLY A 333 4.66 -6.49 5.63
CA GLY A 333 5.56 -6.26 4.48
C GLY A 333 5.13 -5.26 3.41
N ALA A 334 3.91 -4.71 3.49
CA ALA A 334 3.48 -3.56 2.69
C ALA A 334 4.11 -2.25 3.22
N GLY A 335 5.45 -2.15 3.21
CA GLY A 335 6.17 -0.94 3.68
C GLY A 335 6.00 0.30 2.81
N GLY A 336 5.20 0.21 1.76
CA GLY A 336 4.70 1.33 1.00
C GLY A 336 3.21 1.14 0.84
N GLY A 337 2.40 2.17 1.14
CA GLY A 337 0.94 2.09 1.08
C GLY A 337 0.39 1.55 -0.26
N PHE A 338 -0.93 1.41 -0.36
CA PHE A 338 -1.55 0.80 -1.54
C PHE A 338 -1.08 1.49 -2.83
N PRO A 339 -0.59 0.73 -3.83
CA PRO A 339 -0.14 1.31 -5.10
C PRO A 339 -1.24 2.15 -5.70
N ALA A 340 -0.92 3.38 -6.07
CA ALA A 340 -1.89 4.32 -6.57
C ALA A 340 -1.35 5.11 -7.76
N VAL A 341 -2.26 5.46 -8.67
CA VAL A 341 -1.95 6.23 -9.86
C VAL A 341 -2.95 7.38 -9.97
N ILE A 342 -2.42 8.57 -10.20
CA ILE A 342 -3.18 9.74 -10.65
C ILE A 342 -3.09 9.80 -12.17
N ALA A 343 -4.23 9.78 -12.85
CA ALA A 343 -4.36 10.14 -14.26
C ALA A 343 -4.99 11.52 -14.38
N GLN A 344 -4.35 12.44 -15.08
CA GLN A 344 -4.85 13.81 -15.27
C GLN A 344 -4.53 14.33 -16.67
N ALA A 345 -5.44 15.10 -17.24
CA ALA A 345 -5.23 15.70 -18.55
C ALA A 345 -6.04 16.98 -18.71
N THR A 346 -5.53 17.86 -19.59
CA THR A 346 -6.23 19.02 -20.09
C THR A 346 -6.28 18.94 -21.60
N VAL A 347 -7.49 18.87 -22.16
CA VAL A 347 -7.73 18.64 -23.59
C VAL A 347 -8.47 19.85 -24.19
N PRO A 348 -7.97 20.42 -25.31
CA PRO A 348 -8.69 21.48 -26.00
C PRO A 348 -9.95 20.95 -26.69
N VAL A 349 -11.08 21.63 -26.50
CA VAL A 349 -12.37 21.22 -27.08
C VAL A 349 -12.57 21.89 -28.42
N GLN A 350 -12.71 21.09 -29.48
CA GLN A 350 -13.02 21.58 -30.82
C GLN A 350 -14.54 21.62 -31.02
N GLY A 351 -15.14 22.73 -30.59
CA GLY A 351 -16.58 22.97 -30.71
C GLY A 351 -17.02 23.39 -32.12
N PHE A 352 -18.32 23.56 -32.28
CA PHE A 352 -18.94 23.99 -33.54
C PHE A 352 -18.46 25.37 -34.00
N CYS A 353 -18.33 26.32 -33.07
CA CYS A 353 -17.77 27.65 -33.32
C CYS A 353 -16.29 27.58 -33.70
N SER A 354 -15.54 26.66 -33.10
CA SER A 354 -14.14 26.44 -33.46
C SER A 354 -14.00 25.95 -34.89
N GLN A 355 -14.91 25.08 -35.35
CA GLN A 355 -14.95 24.64 -36.74
C GLN A 355 -15.39 25.74 -37.71
N LEU A 356 -16.36 26.58 -37.31
CA LEU A 356 -16.91 27.64 -38.17
C LEU A 356 -16.03 28.89 -38.26
N PHE A 357 -15.37 29.25 -37.16
CA PHE A 357 -14.62 30.51 -37.03
C PHE A 357 -13.11 30.30 -36.83
N GLY A 358 -12.65 29.06 -36.68
CA GLY A 358 -11.22 28.73 -36.53
C GLY A 358 -10.63 29.12 -35.16
N VAL A 359 -11.47 29.38 -34.16
CA VAL A 359 -11.01 29.81 -32.82
C VAL A 359 -11.44 28.81 -31.75
N THR A 360 -10.46 28.26 -31.04
CA THR A 360 -10.67 27.37 -29.89
C THR A 360 -10.66 28.20 -28.61
N PHE A 361 -11.74 28.16 -27.83
CA PHE A 361 -11.89 29.00 -26.63
C PHE A 361 -11.76 28.23 -25.32
N PHE A 362 -11.94 26.91 -25.35
CA PHE A 362 -12.20 26.14 -24.16
C PHE A 362 -11.32 24.89 -24.07
N ASN A 363 -10.89 24.62 -22.85
CA ASN A 363 -10.21 23.39 -22.48
C ASN A 363 -11.05 22.69 -21.42
N VAL A 364 -11.07 21.36 -21.48
CA VAL A 364 -11.64 20.50 -20.45
C VAL A 364 -10.50 19.85 -19.70
N SER A 365 -10.61 19.83 -18.38
CA SER A 365 -9.63 19.17 -17.52
C SER A 365 -10.32 18.21 -16.58
N ALA A 366 -9.67 17.07 -16.34
CA ALA A 366 -10.16 16.07 -15.40
C ALA A 366 -8.98 15.38 -14.72
N LYS A 367 -9.29 14.75 -13.59
CA LYS A 367 -8.34 14.04 -12.75
C LYS A 367 -9.05 12.83 -12.15
N SER A 368 -8.36 11.69 -12.21
CA SER A 368 -8.80 10.45 -11.63
C SER A 368 -7.67 9.83 -10.80
N ILE A 369 -8.03 9.19 -9.70
CA ILE A 369 -7.08 8.48 -8.84
C ILE A 369 -7.60 7.07 -8.64
N ALA A 370 -6.75 6.09 -8.91
CA ALA A 370 -7.03 4.69 -8.68
C ALA A 370 -5.96 4.11 -7.78
N TYR A 371 -6.34 3.12 -6.96
CA TYR A 371 -5.39 2.30 -6.20
C TYR A 371 -5.58 0.83 -6.51
N TYR A 372 -4.56 0.04 -6.19
CA TYR A 372 -4.58 -1.41 -6.26
C TYR A 372 -4.59 -1.99 -4.85
N ASP A 373 -5.60 -2.80 -4.56
CA ASP A 373 -5.67 -3.58 -3.33
C ASP A 373 -4.96 -4.92 -3.56
N CYS A 374 -3.78 -5.06 -2.98
CA CYS A 374 -2.96 -6.26 -3.06
C CYS A 374 -3.62 -7.47 -2.36
N GLY A 375 -4.55 -7.26 -1.42
CA GLY A 375 -5.25 -8.34 -0.74
C GLY A 375 -6.36 -8.97 -1.59
N THR A 376 -7.03 -8.16 -2.42
CA THR A 376 -8.12 -8.63 -3.30
C THR A 376 -7.70 -8.75 -4.77
N ASN A 377 -6.49 -8.33 -5.12
CA ASN A 377 -5.99 -8.20 -6.50
C ASN A 377 -6.90 -7.34 -7.39
N ARG A 378 -7.53 -6.31 -6.82
CA ARG A 378 -8.48 -5.44 -7.53
C ARG A 378 -7.99 -4.00 -7.56
N ALA A 379 -8.21 -3.33 -8.68
CA ALA A 379 -8.06 -1.89 -8.78
C ALA A 379 -9.40 -1.20 -8.53
N ALA A 380 -9.38 -0.07 -7.84
CA ALA A 380 -10.57 0.73 -7.57
C ALA A 380 -10.27 2.23 -7.65
N LEU A 381 -11.26 3.01 -8.05
CA LEU A 381 -11.20 4.48 -7.97
C LEU A 381 -11.32 4.92 -6.52
N VAL A 382 -10.60 5.98 -6.17
CA VAL A 382 -10.58 6.52 -4.81
C VAL A 382 -10.59 8.04 -4.83
N SER A 383 -11.33 8.63 -3.90
CA SER A 383 -11.23 10.05 -3.60
C SER A 383 -10.14 10.26 -2.56
N VAL A 384 -9.20 11.16 -2.83
CA VAL A 384 -8.07 11.44 -1.94
C VAL A 384 -8.25 12.83 -1.34
N ASP A 385 -8.05 12.95 -0.04
CA ASP A 385 -8.16 14.24 0.67
C ASP A 385 -6.91 15.09 0.51
N ASN A 386 -5.73 14.47 0.56
CA ASN A 386 -4.45 15.17 0.53
C ASN A 386 -3.50 14.56 -0.50
N ILE A 387 -2.80 15.42 -1.24
CA ILE A 387 -1.79 15.00 -2.22
C ILE A 387 -0.47 15.64 -1.83
N ILE A 388 0.52 14.79 -1.55
CA ILE A 388 1.85 15.22 -1.14
C ILE A 388 2.90 14.81 -2.18
N PHE A 389 3.83 15.72 -2.41
CA PHE A 389 5.04 15.52 -3.22
C PHE A 389 6.22 16.07 -2.41
N PRO A 390 6.86 15.24 -1.58
CA PRO A 390 7.97 15.67 -0.72
C PRO A 390 9.21 16.08 -1.51
#